data_AF-A0A914CJB1-F1
#
_entry.id   AF-A0A914CJB1-F1
#
_cell.length_a   1.000
_cell.length_b   1.000
_cell.length_c   1.000
_cell.angle_alpha   90.00
_cell.angle_beta   90.00
_cell.angle_gamma   90.00
#
_symmetry.space_group_name_H-M   'P 1'
#
loop_
_entity.id
_entity.type
_entity.pdbx_description
1 polymer ?
#
loop_
_entity_poly.entity_id
_entity_poly.type
_entity_poly.pdbx_seq_one_letter_code
_entity_poly.pdbx_strand_id
1 'polypeptide(L)'
;MLPLIFSFLILFPYAVYTRDRWTEAQATAWFQSQTYIMGSQYITSDSGNQLEMFQNDTWNPTLIDYELGLAESLGMTAMRVFLHDLAYQQDPTGFKSRVDTLLGISAKHGIKLLLVFLDSCWNANPQIGEQPEPRSGVMLSTWVQSPGTNALLNNTQWPRLETYVKDVVGAFANDARVLGWDLWNEPYNADDLTLVAAVEQLLPQLFQWARSVNPTQPLTSGPYNGDYLKGIGSNITQIQMNNSDVISFHK
;
A
#
# COMPACT_ATOMS: atom_id res chain seq x y z
N MET A 1 -59.54 -19.50 7.69
CA MET A 1 -58.36 -19.37 8.57
C MET A 1 -57.18 -19.97 7.83
N LEU A 2 -56.28 -19.14 7.29
CA LEU A 2 -54.97 -19.57 6.78
C LEU A 2 -53.92 -19.10 7.79
N PRO A 3 -52.95 -19.94 8.22
CA PRO A 3 -51.92 -19.51 9.14
C PRO A 3 -50.82 -18.75 8.39
N LEU A 4 -50.46 -17.56 8.87
CA LEU A 4 -49.23 -16.89 8.47
C LEU A 4 -48.04 -17.66 9.05
N ILE A 5 -47.13 -18.12 8.19
CA ILE A 5 -45.82 -18.62 8.59
C ILE A 5 -44.86 -17.44 8.55
N PHE A 6 -44.40 -16.98 9.72
CA PHE A 6 -43.30 -16.03 9.84
C PHE A 6 -41.98 -16.79 9.69
N SER A 7 -41.25 -16.51 8.61
CA SER A 7 -39.88 -17.01 8.42
C SER A 7 -38.91 -16.03 9.10
N PHE A 8 -38.32 -16.44 10.22
CA PHE A 8 -37.23 -15.71 10.86
C PHE A 8 -35.93 -16.00 10.13
N LEU A 9 -35.37 -15.00 9.43
CA LEU A 9 -33.98 -15.04 8.99
C LEU A 9 -33.08 -14.84 10.22
N ILE A 10 -32.39 -15.91 10.63
CA ILE A 10 -31.33 -15.84 11.63
C ILE A 10 -30.07 -15.38 10.91
N LEU A 11 -29.71 -14.10 11.09
CA LEU A 11 -28.40 -13.57 10.70
C LEU A 11 -27.37 -14.05 11.73
N PHE A 12 -26.56 -15.04 11.36
CA PHE A 12 -25.36 -15.37 12.13
C PHE A 12 -24.34 -14.23 11.93
N PRO A 13 -23.83 -13.61 13.01
CA PRO A 13 -22.68 -12.73 12.89
C PRO A 13 -21.51 -13.59 12.39
N TYR A 14 -21.06 -13.35 11.17
CA TYR A 14 -19.78 -13.88 10.71
C TYR A 14 -18.71 -13.30 11.63
N ALA A 15 -18.20 -14.13 12.54
CA ALA A 15 -16.96 -13.81 13.21
C ALA A 15 -15.89 -13.71 12.11
N VAL A 16 -15.46 -12.49 11.81
CA VAL A 16 -14.32 -12.26 10.92
C VAL A 16 -13.10 -12.75 11.68
N TYR A 17 -12.73 -14.01 11.46
CA TYR A 17 -11.49 -14.54 11.98
C TYR A 17 -10.36 -13.88 11.19
N THR A 18 -9.62 -12.99 11.84
CA THR A 18 -8.41 -12.42 11.26
C THR A 18 -7.46 -13.58 10.98
N ARG A 19 -7.11 -13.81 9.70
CA ARG A 19 -6.21 -14.92 9.35
C ARG A 19 -4.86 -14.76 10.04
N ASP A 20 -4.13 -15.84 10.25
CA ASP A 20 -2.75 -15.78 10.71
C ASP A 20 -1.81 -15.31 9.58
N ARG A 21 -0.55 -15.00 9.93
CA ARG A 21 0.53 -14.84 8.93
C ARG A 21 0.63 -16.11 8.10
N TRP A 22 0.88 -15.95 6.81
CA TRP A 22 1.12 -17.09 5.94
C TRP A 22 2.25 -17.98 6.46
N THR A 23 2.02 -19.27 6.32
CA THR A 23 3.06 -20.27 6.43
C THR A 23 4.01 -20.16 5.24
N GLU A 24 5.23 -20.66 5.41
CA GLU A 24 6.22 -20.73 4.32
C GLU A 24 5.67 -21.49 3.09
N ALA A 25 4.87 -22.53 3.31
CA ALA A 25 4.22 -23.28 2.24
C ALA A 25 3.23 -22.41 1.44
N GLN A 26 2.43 -21.58 2.12
CA GLN A 26 1.52 -20.64 1.44
C GLN A 26 2.28 -19.58 0.65
N ALA A 27 3.32 -19.00 1.25
CA ALA A 27 4.19 -18.03 0.57
C ALA A 27 4.88 -18.63 -0.66
N THR A 28 5.39 -19.87 -0.53
CA THR A 28 6.03 -20.61 -1.63
C THR A 28 5.03 -20.91 -2.74
N ALA A 29 3.83 -21.38 -2.40
CA ALA A 29 2.79 -21.67 -3.38
C ALA A 29 2.34 -20.40 -4.12
N TRP A 30 2.18 -19.29 -3.41
CA TRP A 30 1.90 -17.99 -4.02
C TRP A 30 3.02 -17.57 -4.97
N PHE A 31 4.29 -17.66 -4.56
CA PHE A 31 5.42 -17.27 -5.40
C PHE A 31 5.49 -18.13 -6.68
N GLN A 32 5.33 -19.45 -6.55
CA GLN A 32 5.31 -20.39 -7.67
C GLN A 32 4.11 -20.18 -8.61
N SER A 33 3.02 -19.59 -8.13
CA SER A 33 1.87 -19.24 -8.97
C SER A 33 2.08 -17.97 -9.80
N GLN A 34 3.15 -17.20 -9.55
CA GLN A 34 3.53 -16.07 -10.40
C GLN A 34 4.43 -16.56 -11.54
N THR A 35 4.34 -15.94 -12.72
CA THR A 35 5.19 -16.28 -13.87
C THR A 35 6.68 -16.02 -13.56
N TYR A 36 7.01 -14.73 -13.44
CA TYR A 36 8.22 -14.18 -12.86
C TYR A 36 7.84 -12.76 -12.41
N ILE A 37 8.58 -12.21 -11.45
CA ILE A 37 8.34 -10.85 -10.96
C ILE A 37 9.50 -9.98 -11.43
N MET A 38 9.27 -9.22 -12.50
CA MET A 38 10.19 -8.21 -13.01
C MET A 38 9.42 -6.92 -13.20
N GLY A 39 9.94 -5.80 -12.70
CA GLY A 39 9.20 -4.57 -12.67
C GLY A 39 10.01 -3.39 -12.18
N SER A 40 9.33 -2.27 -11.98
CA SER A 40 9.89 -1.07 -11.38
C SER A 40 8.97 -0.50 -10.30
N GLN A 41 9.52 0.47 -9.57
CA GLN A 41 8.70 1.44 -8.85
C GLN A 41 8.02 2.34 -9.87
N TYR A 42 6.76 2.69 -9.65
CA TYR A 42 5.97 3.41 -10.64
C TYR A 42 5.14 4.53 -10.01
N ILE A 43 5.32 5.72 -10.58
CA ILE A 43 4.39 6.84 -10.62
C ILE A 43 4.34 7.33 -12.07
N THR A 44 3.29 8.04 -12.48
CA THR A 44 3.22 8.60 -13.84
C THR A 44 4.31 9.63 -14.06
N SER A 45 4.82 9.75 -15.29
CA SER A 45 5.91 10.69 -15.60
C SER A 45 5.52 12.17 -15.50
N ASP A 46 4.22 12.47 -15.43
CA ASP A 46 3.68 13.82 -15.18
C ASP A 46 3.44 14.11 -13.69
N SER A 47 3.79 13.20 -12.78
CA SER A 47 3.64 13.36 -11.34
C SER A 47 5.00 13.43 -10.65
N GLY A 48 5.16 14.38 -9.74
CA GLY A 48 6.33 14.52 -8.87
C GLY A 48 6.26 13.63 -7.63
N ASN A 49 5.09 13.11 -7.27
CA ASN A 49 4.88 12.22 -6.13
C ASN A 49 3.57 11.41 -6.25
N GLN A 50 3.37 10.50 -5.31
CA GLN A 50 2.21 9.63 -5.24
C GLN A 50 0.89 10.33 -4.86
N LEU A 51 0.95 11.50 -4.20
CA LEU A 51 -0.23 12.32 -3.94
C LEU A 51 -0.75 12.92 -5.25
N GLU A 52 0.15 13.49 -6.05
CA GLU A 52 -0.15 14.05 -7.37
C GLU A 52 -0.77 13.02 -8.29
N MET A 53 -0.17 11.84 -8.38
CA MET A 53 -0.65 10.78 -9.27
C MET A 53 -2.12 10.40 -9.00
N PHE A 54 -2.57 10.43 -7.74
CA PHE A 54 -3.89 9.91 -7.35
C PHE A 54 -4.95 10.99 -7.04
N GLN A 55 -4.64 12.26 -7.16
CA GLN A 55 -5.64 13.33 -7.08
C GLN A 55 -6.50 13.39 -8.35
N ASN A 56 -7.74 13.84 -8.21
CA ASN A 56 -8.67 13.89 -9.33
C ASN A 56 -8.20 14.82 -10.46
N ASP A 57 -7.66 15.99 -10.10
CA ASP A 57 -7.33 17.05 -11.04
C ASP A 57 -6.12 16.73 -11.93
N THR A 58 -5.27 15.80 -11.47
CA THR A 58 -4.03 15.35 -12.11
C THR A 58 -4.10 13.89 -12.58
N TRP A 59 -5.23 13.20 -12.36
CA TRP A 59 -5.40 11.79 -12.76
C TRP A 59 -5.32 11.62 -14.28
N ASN A 60 -4.32 10.88 -14.76
CA ASN A 60 -4.06 10.72 -16.19
C ASN A 60 -4.04 9.25 -16.64
N PRO A 61 -5.21 8.60 -16.81
CA PRO A 61 -5.29 7.19 -17.18
C PRO A 61 -4.79 6.91 -18.60
N THR A 62 -4.77 7.92 -19.48
CA THR A 62 -4.25 7.78 -20.85
C THR A 62 -2.73 7.65 -20.83
N LEU A 63 -2.05 8.44 -20.01
CA LEU A 63 -0.60 8.33 -19.83
C LEU A 63 -0.22 7.03 -19.13
N ILE A 64 -0.98 6.62 -18.11
CA ILE A 64 -0.79 5.32 -17.44
C ILE A 64 -0.84 4.17 -18.46
N ASP A 65 -1.84 4.15 -19.33
CA ASP A 65 -1.97 3.12 -20.39
C ASP A 65 -0.76 3.11 -21.32
N TYR A 66 -0.31 4.29 -21.75
CA TYR A 66 0.88 4.41 -22.59
C TYR A 66 2.15 3.89 -21.89
N GLU A 67 2.40 4.30 -20.65
CA GLU A 67 3.61 3.93 -19.91
C GLU A 67 3.64 2.45 -19.52
N LEU A 68 2.50 1.88 -19.12
CA LEU A 68 2.41 0.45 -18.87
C LEU A 68 2.53 -0.38 -20.15
N GLY A 69 2.14 0.16 -21.31
CA GLY A 69 2.46 -0.43 -22.62
C GLY A 69 3.96 -0.44 -22.93
N LEU A 70 4.71 0.60 -22.52
CA LEU A 70 6.17 0.58 -22.62
C LEU A 70 6.78 -0.49 -21.70
N ALA A 71 6.29 -0.61 -20.47
CA ALA A 71 6.74 -1.63 -19.53
C ALA A 71 6.46 -3.06 -20.04
N GLU A 72 5.29 -3.29 -20.62
CA GLU A 72 4.94 -4.54 -21.30
C GLU A 72 5.94 -4.86 -22.42
N SER A 73 6.30 -3.88 -23.25
CA SER A 73 7.27 -4.07 -24.34
C SER A 73 8.67 -4.48 -23.88
N LEU A 74 9.01 -4.19 -22.61
CA LEU A 74 10.25 -4.57 -21.95
C LEU A 74 10.14 -5.92 -21.22
N GLY A 75 8.96 -6.55 -21.21
CA GLY A 75 8.71 -7.81 -20.51
C GLY A 75 8.52 -7.66 -19.01
N MET A 76 8.12 -6.49 -18.51
CA MET A 76 7.78 -6.33 -17.09
C MET A 76 6.42 -6.97 -16.79
N THR A 77 6.30 -7.56 -15.59
CA THR A 77 5.11 -8.28 -15.11
C THR A 77 4.55 -7.70 -13.82
N ALA A 78 5.26 -6.76 -13.20
CA ALA A 78 4.88 -6.16 -11.93
C ALA A 78 5.21 -4.67 -11.88
N MET A 79 4.41 -3.91 -11.13
CA MET A 79 4.74 -2.53 -10.74
C MET A 79 4.53 -2.34 -9.25
N ARG A 80 5.49 -1.70 -8.57
CA ARG A 80 5.34 -1.24 -7.20
C ARG A 80 4.81 0.19 -7.22
N VAL A 81 3.54 0.37 -6.87
CA VAL A 81 2.82 1.65 -7.00
C VAL A 81 2.50 2.20 -5.62
N PHE A 82 2.79 3.47 -5.41
CA PHE A 82 2.60 4.14 -4.13
C PHE A 82 1.23 4.80 -4.06
N LEU A 83 0.53 4.54 -2.97
CA LEU A 83 -0.74 5.17 -2.63
C LEU A 83 -0.50 6.28 -1.59
N HIS A 84 -1.51 7.11 -1.33
CA HIS A 84 -1.39 8.17 -0.33
C HIS A 84 -2.67 8.34 0.49
N ASP A 85 -2.51 8.38 1.82
CA ASP A 85 -3.60 8.58 2.78
C ASP A 85 -4.42 9.86 2.56
N LEU A 86 -3.78 10.97 2.13
CA LEU A 86 -4.47 12.24 1.89
C LEU A 86 -5.30 12.21 0.61
N ALA A 87 -4.79 11.62 -0.49
CA ALA A 87 -5.56 11.47 -1.72
C ALA A 87 -6.85 10.67 -1.48
N TYR A 88 -6.73 9.60 -0.68
CA TYR A 88 -7.89 8.84 -0.21
C TYR A 88 -8.80 9.70 0.69
N GLN A 89 -8.27 10.42 1.67
CA GLN A 89 -9.07 11.22 2.61
C GLN A 89 -9.88 12.31 1.91
N GLN A 90 -9.34 12.91 0.84
CA GLN A 90 -10.03 13.95 0.07
C GLN A 90 -11.24 13.40 -0.68
N ASP A 91 -11.12 12.22 -1.28
CA ASP A 91 -12.13 11.60 -2.13
C ASP A 91 -12.04 10.06 -2.07
N PRO A 92 -12.57 9.41 -1.02
CA PRO A 92 -12.44 7.96 -0.85
C PRO A 92 -13.02 7.14 -2.00
N THR A 93 -14.18 7.56 -2.52
CA THR A 93 -14.88 6.84 -3.60
C THR A 93 -14.13 7.00 -4.92
N GLY A 94 -13.77 8.22 -5.32
CA GLY A 94 -13.03 8.43 -6.56
C GLY A 94 -11.61 7.90 -6.47
N PHE A 95 -10.96 7.95 -5.31
CA PHE A 95 -9.64 7.34 -5.10
C PHE A 95 -9.69 5.83 -5.40
N LYS A 96 -10.65 5.10 -4.83
CA LYS A 96 -10.84 3.67 -5.13
C LYS A 96 -11.19 3.44 -6.60
N SER A 97 -11.98 4.31 -7.23
CA SER A 97 -12.26 4.22 -8.67
C SER A 97 -10.99 4.39 -9.52
N ARG A 98 -10.07 5.26 -9.12
CA ARG A 98 -8.76 5.46 -9.79
C ARG A 98 -7.85 4.26 -9.59
N VAL A 99 -7.80 3.68 -8.39
CA VAL A 99 -7.09 2.41 -8.13
C VAL A 99 -7.66 1.26 -8.96
N ASP A 100 -8.99 1.13 -9.07
CA ASP A 100 -9.64 0.11 -9.90
C ASP A 100 -9.32 0.30 -11.40
N THR A 101 -9.32 1.55 -11.85
CA THR A 101 -8.93 1.92 -13.23
C THR A 101 -7.47 1.55 -13.49
N LEU A 102 -6.56 1.87 -12.58
CA LEU A 102 -5.15 1.49 -12.66
C LEU A 102 -4.97 -0.03 -12.75
N LEU A 103 -5.66 -0.78 -11.89
CA LEU A 103 -5.65 -2.25 -11.92
C LEU A 103 -6.17 -2.77 -13.28
N GLY A 104 -7.21 -2.15 -13.83
CA GLY A 104 -7.75 -2.50 -15.15
C GLY A 104 -6.73 -2.28 -16.27
N ILE A 105 -6.07 -1.12 -16.28
CA ILE A 105 -5.02 -0.79 -17.25
C ILE A 105 -3.82 -1.73 -17.08
N SER A 106 -3.35 -1.96 -15.85
CA SER A 106 -2.21 -2.85 -15.62
C SER A 106 -2.51 -4.28 -16.09
N ALA A 107 -3.71 -4.78 -15.83
CA ALA A 107 -4.14 -6.10 -16.26
C ALA A 107 -4.20 -6.22 -17.79
N LYS A 108 -4.63 -5.17 -18.51
CA LYS A 108 -4.59 -5.10 -19.98
C LYS A 108 -3.16 -5.31 -20.51
N HIS A 109 -2.15 -4.87 -19.77
CA HIS A 109 -0.72 -4.99 -20.09
C HIS A 109 -0.03 -6.21 -19.44
N GLY A 110 -0.78 -7.13 -18.83
CA GLY A 110 -0.21 -8.31 -18.18
C GLY A 110 0.59 -8.02 -16.90
N ILE A 111 0.37 -6.85 -16.29
CA ILE A 111 1.11 -6.35 -15.12
C ILE A 111 0.24 -6.44 -13.86
N LYS A 112 0.78 -7.05 -12.79
CA LYS A 112 0.18 -7.02 -11.45
C LYS A 112 0.77 -5.92 -10.58
N LEU A 113 0.00 -5.42 -9.61
CA LEU A 113 0.42 -4.29 -8.77
C LEU A 113 0.76 -4.70 -7.35
N LEU A 114 1.96 -4.34 -6.89
CA LEU A 114 2.31 -4.28 -5.47
C LEU A 114 1.96 -2.88 -4.97
N LEU A 115 0.92 -2.76 -4.16
CA LEU A 115 0.39 -1.46 -3.72
C LEU A 115 0.98 -1.06 -2.37
N VAL A 116 1.63 0.12 -2.32
CA VAL A 116 2.32 0.65 -1.14
C VAL A 116 1.42 1.62 -0.39
N PHE A 117 1.20 1.43 0.92
CA PHE A 117 0.29 2.25 1.70
C PHE A 117 0.93 3.46 2.36
N LEU A 118 1.94 3.24 3.20
CA LEU A 118 2.64 4.27 3.96
C LEU A 118 4.10 4.41 3.50
N ASP A 119 4.71 5.56 3.74
CA ASP A 119 6.03 5.96 3.27
C ASP A 119 6.68 6.99 4.22
N SER A 120 7.91 6.72 4.65
CA SER A 120 8.69 7.64 5.50
C SER A 120 9.69 8.52 4.74
N CYS A 121 9.73 8.48 3.40
CA CYS A 121 10.75 9.16 2.62
C CYS A 121 10.51 10.66 2.39
N TRP A 122 11.60 11.43 2.41
CA TRP A 122 11.68 12.82 1.95
C TRP A 122 10.80 13.82 2.71
N ASN A 123 9.78 14.43 2.08
CA ASN A 123 9.08 15.59 2.65
C ASN A 123 7.99 15.19 3.65
N ALA A 124 8.19 15.57 4.91
CA ALA A 124 7.31 15.25 6.04
C ALA A 124 5.96 15.99 6.10
N ASN A 125 5.72 16.97 5.24
CA ASN A 125 4.54 17.84 5.30
C ASN A 125 3.73 17.79 3.99
N PRO A 126 3.13 16.63 3.64
CA PRO A 126 2.27 16.51 2.47
C PRO A 126 1.06 17.44 2.58
N GLN A 127 0.63 18.03 1.45
CA GLN A 127 -0.55 18.89 1.36
C GLN A 127 -1.36 18.50 0.12
N ILE A 128 -2.70 18.51 0.26
CA ILE A 128 -3.62 18.35 -0.87
C ILE A 128 -3.55 19.57 -1.81
N GLY A 129 -3.87 19.33 -3.07
CA GLY A 129 -3.92 20.32 -4.14
C GLY A 129 -2.71 20.20 -5.07
N GLU A 130 -2.43 21.30 -5.75
CA GLU A 130 -1.26 21.43 -6.62
C GLU A 130 0.03 21.10 -5.85
N GLN A 131 0.86 20.25 -6.45
CA GLN A 131 2.14 19.85 -5.84
C GLN A 131 3.26 20.81 -6.28
N PRO A 132 4.32 20.98 -5.48
CA PRO A 132 5.42 21.87 -5.84
C PRO A 132 6.14 21.41 -7.10
N GLU A 133 6.63 22.38 -7.88
CA GLU A 133 7.51 22.10 -9.02
C GLU A 133 8.82 21.41 -8.60
N PRO A 134 9.31 20.43 -9.38
CA PRO A 134 10.60 19.79 -9.13
C PRO A 134 11.76 20.77 -9.10
N ARG A 135 12.66 20.58 -8.13
CA ARG A 135 13.91 21.35 -8.01
C ARG A 135 14.98 20.76 -8.92
N SER A 136 15.47 21.56 -9.86
CA SER A 136 16.53 21.16 -10.79
C SER A 136 17.75 20.58 -10.07
N GLY A 137 18.19 19.40 -10.51
CA GLY A 137 19.35 18.70 -9.96
C GLY A 137 19.13 17.97 -8.63
N VAL A 138 17.89 17.95 -8.11
CA VAL A 138 17.56 17.27 -6.85
C VAL A 138 16.62 16.10 -7.14
N MET A 139 17.12 14.88 -6.93
CA MET A 139 16.33 13.66 -7.08
C MET A 139 15.17 13.65 -6.07
N LEU A 140 13.98 13.23 -6.52
CA LEU A 140 12.76 13.09 -5.69
C LEU A 140 12.44 14.33 -4.84
N SER A 141 12.75 15.52 -5.38
CA SER A 141 12.67 16.79 -4.64
C SER A 141 11.26 17.18 -4.16
N THR A 142 10.25 16.53 -4.69
CA THR A 142 8.81 16.73 -4.47
C THR A 142 8.15 15.53 -3.80
N TRP A 143 8.89 14.44 -3.54
CA TRP A 143 8.33 13.26 -2.90
C TRP A 143 7.93 13.56 -1.46
N VAL A 144 6.78 13.03 -1.05
CA VAL A 144 6.17 13.32 0.25
C VAL A 144 5.90 12.04 1.04
N GLN A 145 5.92 12.15 2.37
CA GLN A 145 5.60 11.05 3.28
C GLN A 145 4.10 10.76 3.32
N SER A 146 3.75 9.51 3.63
CA SER A 146 2.38 9.10 3.96
C SER A 146 2.38 8.18 5.20
N PRO A 147 1.76 8.55 6.32
CA PRO A 147 1.31 9.90 6.65
C PRO A 147 2.50 10.85 6.79
N GLY A 148 2.24 12.16 6.69
CA GLY A 148 3.20 13.15 7.14
C GLY A 148 3.45 13.11 8.66
N THR A 149 4.57 13.72 9.11
CA THR A 149 5.00 13.73 10.52
C THR A 149 3.91 14.15 11.50
N ASN A 150 3.11 15.18 11.18
CA ASN A 150 2.05 15.66 12.07
C ASN A 150 0.99 14.58 12.37
N ALA A 151 0.67 13.74 11.38
CA ALA A 151 -0.28 12.66 11.56
C ALA A 151 0.38 11.38 12.13
N LEU A 152 1.65 11.14 11.81
CA LEU A 152 2.42 10.04 12.41
C LEU A 152 2.54 10.20 13.94
N LEU A 153 2.93 11.40 14.40
CA LEU A 153 3.15 11.71 15.82
C LEU A 153 1.87 11.95 16.63
N ASN A 154 0.72 12.08 15.96
CA ASN A 154 -0.56 12.32 16.61
C ASN A 154 -1.46 11.09 16.51
N ASN A 155 -1.49 10.26 17.57
CA ASN A 155 -2.27 9.03 17.59
C ASN A 155 -3.78 9.23 17.37
N THR A 156 -4.33 10.43 17.61
CA THR A 156 -5.74 10.74 17.29
C THR A 156 -6.03 10.71 15.78
N GLN A 157 -4.98 10.73 14.94
CA GLN A 157 -5.05 10.59 13.49
C GLN A 157 -4.95 9.13 13.04
N TRP A 158 -4.57 8.19 13.89
CA TRP A 158 -4.42 6.79 13.47
C TRP A 158 -5.73 6.11 13.04
N PRO A 159 -6.90 6.42 13.64
CA PRO A 159 -8.18 5.87 13.15
C PRO A 159 -8.51 6.18 11.69
N ARG A 160 -8.07 7.33 11.14
CA ARG A 160 -8.26 7.62 9.70
C ARG A 160 -7.34 6.75 8.82
N LEU A 161 -6.14 6.42 9.31
CA LEU A 161 -5.22 5.50 8.63
C LEU A 161 -5.75 4.06 8.66
N GLU A 162 -6.31 3.62 9.79
CA GLU A 162 -7.01 2.33 9.87
C GLU A 162 -8.14 2.25 8.84
N THR A 163 -8.98 3.30 8.79
CA THR A 163 -10.10 3.37 7.85
C THR A 163 -9.60 3.28 6.41
N TYR A 164 -8.60 4.06 6.05
CA TYR A 164 -7.96 4.04 4.73
C TYR A 164 -7.47 2.64 4.34
N VAL A 165 -6.71 2.00 5.22
CA VAL A 165 -6.11 0.69 4.94
C VAL A 165 -7.19 -0.37 4.78
N LYS A 166 -8.15 -0.44 5.72
CA LYS A 166 -9.21 -1.46 5.68
C LYS A 166 -10.15 -1.26 4.51
N ASP A 167 -10.47 -0.02 4.16
CA ASP A 167 -11.37 0.26 3.03
C ASP A 167 -10.72 -0.09 1.69
N VAL A 168 -9.45 0.30 1.47
CA VAL A 168 -8.75 -0.01 0.21
C VAL A 168 -8.43 -1.50 0.12
N VAL A 169 -7.82 -2.12 1.14
CA VAL A 169 -7.54 -3.57 1.10
C VAL A 169 -8.84 -4.37 0.99
N GLY A 170 -9.89 -3.97 1.72
CA GLY A 170 -11.17 -4.65 1.71
C GLY A 170 -11.88 -4.58 0.35
N ALA A 171 -11.79 -3.44 -0.35
CA ALA A 171 -12.38 -3.27 -1.68
C ALA A 171 -11.77 -4.20 -2.73
N PHE A 172 -10.49 -4.57 -2.59
CA PHE A 172 -9.74 -5.38 -3.57
C PHE A 172 -9.21 -6.71 -2.99
N ALA A 173 -9.75 -7.17 -1.85
CA ALA A 173 -9.24 -8.31 -1.09
C ALA A 173 -9.15 -9.63 -1.89
N ASN A 174 -9.99 -9.78 -2.92
CA ASN A 174 -10.04 -10.97 -3.79
C ASN A 174 -9.63 -10.67 -5.24
N ASP A 175 -9.06 -9.48 -5.49
CA ASP A 175 -8.69 -9.06 -6.83
C ASP A 175 -7.36 -9.67 -7.30
N ALA A 176 -7.42 -10.52 -8.32
CA ALA A 176 -6.24 -11.20 -8.85
C ALA A 176 -5.22 -10.28 -9.54
N ARG A 177 -5.59 -9.02 -9.82
CA ARG A 177 -4.73 -7.98 -10.41
C ARG A 177 -3.75 -7.41 -9.38
N VAL A 178 -4.05 -7.54 -8.09
CA VAL A 178 -3.14 -7.18 -7.00
C VAL A 178 -2.11 -8.29 -6.80
N LEU A 179 -0.82 -7.95 -6.86
CA LEU A 179 0.28 -8.85 -6.56
C LEU A 179 0.43 -9.07 -5.06
N GLY A 180 0.32 -8.00 -4.28
CA GLY A 180 0.49 -7.98 -2.83
C GLY A 180 0.27 -6.58 -2.25
N TRP A 181 0.33 -6.50 -0.92
CA TRP A 181 0.14 -5.28 -0.16
C TRP A 181 1.42 -4.93 0.57
N ASP A 182 2.10 -3.87 0.14
CA ASP A 182 3.28 -3.33 0.81
C ASP A 182 2.83 -2.26 1.79
N LEU A 183 2.89 -2.57 3.07
CA LEU A 183 2.23 -1.76 4.08
C LEU A 183 3.02 -0.49 4.39
N TRP A 184 4.35 -0.53 4.34
CA TRP A 184 5.17 0.64 4.67
C TRP A 184 6.51 0.61 3.95
N ASN A 185 6.76 1.63 3.14
CA ASN A 185 8.04 1.91 2.51
C ASN A 185 9.02 2.59 3.46
N GLU A 186 10.18 1.95 3.64
CA GLU A 186 11.32 2.48 4.41
C GLU A 186 10.94 3.06 5.79
N PRO A 187 10.24 2.29 6.65
CA PRO A 187 9.60 2.81 7.87
C PRO A 187 10.53 3.57 8.82
N TYR A 188 11.84 3.28 8.81
CA TYR A 188 12.84 3.93 9.66
C TYR A 188 13.77 4.88 8.90
N ASN A 189 13.32 5.45 7.78
CA ASN A 189 14.02 6.51 7.05
C ASN A 189 13.94 7.88 7.73
N ALA A 190 14.36 7.90 8.99
CA ALA A 190 14.43 9.08 9.83
C ALA A 190 15.60 8.97 10.81
N ASP A 191 16.38 10.05 10.91
CA ASP A 191 17.38 10.20 11.97
C ASP A 191 16.72 10.58 13.33
N ASP A 192 15.44 10.94 13.32
CA ASP A 192 14.66 11.31 14.50
C ASP A 192 14.07 10.07 15.21
N LEU A 193 14.59 9.76 16.39
CA LEU A 193 14.15 8.63 17.22
C LEU A 193 12.67 8.71 17.64
N THR A 194 12.08 9.91 17.66
CA THR A 194 10.66 10.11 17.95
C THR A 194 9.78 9.56 16.82
N LEU A 195 10.19 9.79 15.57
CA LEU A 195 9.53 9.23 14.39
C LEU A 195 9.69 7.71 14.35
N VAL A 196 10.90 7.22 14.61
CA VAL A 196 11.17 5.78 14.70
C VAL A 196 10.27 5.11 15.76
N ALA A 197 10.13 5.71 16.95
CA ALA A 197 9.28 5.17 18.01
C ALA A 197 7.77 5.19 17.66
N ALA A 198 7.31 6.18 16.89
CA ALA A 198 5.92 6.22 16.41
C ALA A 198 5.66 5.12 15.36
N VAL A 199 6.62 4.89 14.47
CA VAL A 199 6.57 3.83 13.46
C VAL A 199 6.59 2.44 14.12
N GLU A 200 7.44 2.23 15.14
CA GLU A 200 7.48 0.98 15.92
C GLU A 200 6.11 0.64 16.54
N GLN A 201 5.34 1.66 16.93
CA GLN A 201 3.99 1.47 17.47
C GLN A 201 2.94 1.24 16.38
N LEU A 202 3.02 1.95 15.26
CA LEU A 202 1.99 1.94 14.23
C LEU A 202 2.10 0.74 13.27
N LEU A 203 3.32 0.31 12.94
CA LEU A 203 3.53 -0.76 11.96
C LEU A 203 2.86 -2.10 12.32
N PRO A 204 2.89 -2.60 13.58
CA PRO A 204 2.15 -3.80 13.95
C PRO A 204 0.64 -3.66 13.76
N GLN A 205 0.09 -2.48 14.06
CA GLN A 205 -1.35 -2.19 13.89
C GLN A 205 -1.72 -2.20 12.40
N LEU A 206 -0.87 -1.65 11.54
CA LEU A 206 -1.08 -1.66 10.10
C LEU A 206 -1.20 -3.09 9.53
N PHE A 207 -0.34 -4.01 9.98
CA PHE A 207 -0.46 -5.43 9.66
C PHE A 207 -1.77 -6.02 10.18
N GLN A 208 -2.18 -5.70 11.41
CA GLN A 208 -3.45 -6.19 11.97
C GLN A 208 -4.66 -5.68 11.18
N TRP A 209 -4.67 -4.39 10.80
CA TRP A 209 -5.75 -3.78 10.03
C TRP A 209 -5.90 -4.41 8.66
N ALA A 210 -4.81 -4.49 7.88
CA ALA A 210 -4.83 -5.12 6.56
C ALA A 210 -5.22 -6.60 6.65
N ARG A 211 -4.72 -7.33 7.65
CA ARG A 211 -5.06 -8.74 7.85
C ARG A 211 -6.50 -8.95 8.30
N SER A 212 -7.10 -7.97 8.99
CA SER A 212 -8.48 -8.07 9.49
C SER A 212 -9.53 -8.13 8.39
N VAL A 213 -9.22 -7.65 7.19
CA VAL A 213 -10.11 -7.74 6.01
C VAL A 213 -9.80 -8.95 5.12
N ASN A 214 -8.94 -9.85 5.59
CA ASN A 214 -8.64 -11.17 5.03
C ASN A 214 -8.34 -11.17 3.51
N PRO A 215 -7.35 -10.38 3.03
CA PRO A 215 -6.97 -10.40 1.62
C PRO A 215 -6.34 -11.74 1.22
N THR A 216 -6.60 -12.14 -0.02
CA THR A 216 -6.04 -13.34 -0.67
C THR A 216 -4.59 -13.16 -1.12
N GLN A 217 -4.12 -11.91 -1.19
CA GLN A 217 -2.74 -11.55 -1.53
C GLN A 217 -1.88 -11.43 -0.26
N PRO A 218 -0.54 -11.56 -0.37
CA PRO A 218 0.34 -11.45 0.78
C PRO A 218 0.46 -10.00 1.27
N LEU A 219 0.69 -9.85 2.57
CA LEU A 219 1.15 -8.62 3.21
C LEU A 219 2.68 -8.60 3.30
N THR A 220 3.31 -7.44 3.07
CA THR A 220 4.74 -7.26 3.25
C THR A 220 5.07 -5.85 3.76
N SER A 221 6.24 -5.70 4.36
CA SER A 221 6.97 -4.44 4.52
C SER A 221 8.43 -4.82 4.74
N GLY A 222 9.33 -4.26 3.95
CA GLY A 222 10.72 -4.71 3.87
C GLY A 222 11.74 -3.76 4.51
N PRO A 223 12.85 -4.26 5.06
CA PRO A 223 13.97 -3.43 5.45
C PRO A 223 14.67 -2.86 4.20
N TYR A 224 15.28 -1.68 4.34
CA TYR A 224 15.82 -0.94 3.20
C TYR A 224 17.29 -0.52 3.34
N ASN A 225 17.85 -0.56 4.56
CA ASN A 225 19.22 -0.12 4.83
C ASN A 225 19.83 -0.85 6.05
N GLY A 226 21.15 -1.05 6.01
CA GLY A 226 21.99 -1.45 7.14
C GLY A 226 22.19 -2.95 7.35
N ASP A 227 22.95 -3.30 8.40
CA ASP A 227 22.88 -4.62 9.03
C ASP A 227 21.50 -4.71 9.69
N TYR A 228 20.53 -5.34 9.02
CA TYR A 228 19.11 -5.32 9.40
C TYR A 228 18.85 -5.74 10.86
N LEU A 229 19.80 -6.44 11.47
CA LEU A 229 19.70 -6.97 12.83
C LEU A 229 20.39 -6.08 13.88
N LYS A 230 21.00 -4.95 13.48
CA LYS A 230 21.74 -4.04 14.37
C LYS A 230 21.50 -2.57 14.04
N GLY A 231 21.40 -1.74 15.08
CA GLY A 231 21.29 -0.28 14.95
C GLY A 231 19.85 0.22 14.95
N ILE A 232 19.69 1.50 14.59
CA ILE A 232 18.38 2.16 14.51
C ILE A 232 17.51 1.41 13.49
N GLY A 233 16.30 1.03 13.89
CA GLY A 233 15.37 0.26 13.06
C GLY A 233 15.39 -1.25 13.28
N SER A 234 16.28 -1.81 14.13
CA SER A 234 16.32 -3.28 14.35
C SER A 234 15.00 -3.85 14.89
N ASN A 235 14.29 -3.12 15.75
CA ASN A 235 12.96 -3.51 16.22
C ASN A 235 11.93 -3.48 15.09
N ILE A 236 11.97 -2.46 14.24
CA ILE A 236 11.12 -2.34 13.05
C ILE A 236 11.38 -3.50 12.10
N THR A 237 12.64 -3.84 11.82
CA THR A 237 13.01 -5.03 11.05
C THR A 237 12.41 -6.29 11.66
N GLN A 238 12.51 -6.48 12.97
CA GLN A 238 11.90 -7.66 13.62
C GLN A 238 10.39 -7.69 13.44
N ILE A 239 9.70 -6.55 13.57
CA ILE A 239 8.26 -6.43 13.30
C ILE A 239 7.96 -6.83 11.84
N GLN A 240 8.73 -6.31 10.88
CA GLN A 240 8.61 -6.62 9.45
C GLN A 240 8.77 -8.12 9.17
N MET A 241 9.84 -8.75 9.69
CA MET A 241 10.12 -10.17 9.52
C MET A 241 9.07 -11.06 10.19
N ASN A 242 8.56 -10.64 11.35
CA ASN A 242 7.58 -11.41 12.10
C ASN A 242 6.15 -11.30 11.55
N ASN A 243 5.82 -10.25 10.79
CA ASN A 243 4.45 -10.01 10.33
C ASN A 243 4.24 -10.16 8.82
N SER A 244 5.29 -10.06 8.00
CA SER A 244 5.16 -10.20 6.55
C SER A 244 4.85 -11.64 6.13
N ASP A 245 3.86 -11.81 5.26
CA ASP A 245 3.54 -13.08 4.62
C ASP A 245 4.64 -13.49 3.62
N VAL A 246 5.25 -12.50 2.95
CA VAL A 246 6.40 -12.64 2.06
C VAL A 246 7.45 -11.58 2.41
N ILE A 247 8.73 -11.96 2.40
CA ILE A 247 9.82 -11.03 2.73
C ILE A 247 10.19 -10.21 1.48
N SER A 248 10.12 -8.90 1.61
CA SER A 248 10.69 -7.92 0.67
C SER A 248 11.87 -7.21 1.32
N PHE A 249 12.79 -6.65 0.53
CA PHE A 249 13.94 -5.85 1.01
C PHE A 249 14.51 -5.01 -0.12
N HIS A 250 15.22 -3.92 0.20
CA HIS A 250 16.08 -3.20 -0.76
C HIS A 250 17.53 -3.73 -0.63
N LYS A 251 18.32 -3.69 -1.71
CA LYS A 251 19.71 -4.17 -1.72
C LYS A 251 20.66 -3.09 -2.19
#